data_AF-A0A0Q7MGQ8-F1
#
_entry.id   AF-A0A0Q7MGQ8-F1
#
_cell.length_a   1.000
_cell.length_b   1.000
_cell.length_c   1.000
_cell.angle_alpha   90.00
_cell.angle_beta   90.00
_cell.angle_gamma   90.00
#
_symmetry.space_group_name_H-M   'P 1'
#
loop_
_entity.id
_entity.type
_entity.pdbx_description
1 polymer ?
#
loop_
_entity_poly.entity_id
_entity_poly.type
_entity_poly.pdbx_seq_one_letter_code
_entity_poly.pdbx_strand_id
1 'polypeptide(L)' 'MQELRTELGITVGAASKLVDRLESDGLVVRTAHPHDRRSSLVTLTAPGSALARYVRDARVVIRS' A
#
# COMPACT_ATOMS: atom_id res chain seq x y z
N MET A 1 -0.61 -7.56 4.11
CA MET A 1 -1.95 -7.63 3.46
C MET A 1 -3.10 -7.68 4.45
N GLN A 2 -3.03 -8.48 5.51
CA GLN A 2 -4.14 -8.60 6.47
C GLN A 2 -4.47 -7.28 7.20
N GLU A 3 -3.46 -6.54 7.62
CA GLU A 3 -3.60 -5.21 8.26
C GLU A 3 -4.23 -4.17 7.32
N LEU A 4 -3.74 -4.07 6.09
CA LEU A 4 -4.24 -3.12 5.08
C LEU A 4 -5.74 -3.30 4.79
N ARG A 5 -6.22 -4.55 4.79
CA ARG A 5 -7.66 -4.84 4.67
C ARG A 5 -8.44 -4.30 5.86
N THR A 6 -7.96 -4.54 7.08
CA THR A 6 -8.65 -4.16 8.31
C THR A 6 -8.78 -2.64 8.38
N GLU A 7 -7.74 -1.91 7.99
CA GLU A 7 -7.75 -0.44 7.99
C GLU A 7 -8.57 0.18 6.85
N LEU A 8 -8.60 -0.45 5.67
CA LEU A 8 -9.30 0.10 4.49
C LEU A 8 -10.71 -0.48 4.26
N GLY A 9 -11.11 -1.52 5.00
CA GLY A 9 -12.41 -2.18 4.83
C GLY A 9 -12.58 -2.95 3.51
N ILE A 10 -11.50 -3.27 2.81
CA ILE A 10 -11.52 -3.90 1.47
C ILE A 10 -11.20 -5.39 1.48
N THR A 11 -11.62 -6.14 0.47
CA THR A 11 -11.26 -7.57 0.37
C THR A 11 -9.75 -7.78 0.18
N VAL A 12 -9.25 -8.98 0.52
CA VAL A 12 -7.83 -9.34 0.32
C VAL A 12 -7.41 -9.15 -1.15
N GLY A 13 -8.26 -9.55 -2.10
CA GLY A 13 -7.98 -9.38 -3.53
C GLY A 13 -7.93 -7.92 -3.97
N ALA A 14 -8.81 -7.06 -3.44
CA ALA A 14 -8.79 -5.63 -3.71
C ALA A 14 -7.54 -4.95 -3.13
N ALA A 15 -7.19 -5.30 -1.88
CA ALA A 15 -5.94 -4.84 -1.28
C ALA A 15 -4.74 -5.26 -2.12
N SER A 16 -4.70 -6.52 -2.61
CA SER A 16 -3.58 -7.03 -3.39
C SER A 16 -3.40 -6.24 -4.68
N LYS A 17 -4.49 -6.01 -5.42
CA LYS A 17 -4.45 -5.21 -6.66
C LYS A 17 -3.98 -3.78 -6.42
N LEU A 18 -4.39 -3.17 -5.31
CA LEU A 18 -3.93 -1.83 -4.94
C LEU A 18 -2.41 -1.82 -4.69
N VAL A 19 -1.91 -2.81 -3.93
CA VAL A 19 -0.48 -2.92 -3.67
C VAL A 19 0.31 -3.23 -4.94
N ASP A 20 -0.18 -4.12 -5.80
CA ASP A 20 0.46 -4.44 -7.08
C ASP A 20 0.59 -3.18 -7.96
N ARG A 21 -0.42 -2.29 -7.94
CA ARG A 21 -0.35 -1.01 -8.66
C ARG A 21 0.68 -0.06 -8.05
N LEU A 22 0.68 0.10 -6.73
CA LEU A 22 1.66 0.95 -6.05
C LEU A 22 3.10 0.44 -6.24
N GLU A 23 3.29 -0.89 -6.29
CA GLU A 23 4.57 -1.53 -6.56
C GLU A 23 5.02 -1.29 -8.00
N SER A 24 4.11 -1.46 -8.97
CA SER A 24 4.35 -1.13 -10.39
C SER A 24 4.71 0.34 -10.60
N ASP A 25 4.15 1.24 -9.77
CA ASP A 25 4.44 2.68 -9.84
C ASP A 25 5.71 3.05 -9.04
N GLY A 26 6.41 2.07 -8.45
CA GLY A 26 7.66 2.25 -7.70
C GLY A 26 7.49 2.93 -6.33
N LEU A 27 6.26 3.00 -5.83
CA LEU A 27 5.90 3.70 -4.58
C LEU A 27 6.02 2.79 -3.36
N VAL A 28 5.93 1.48 -3.55
CA VAL A 28 6.14 0.49 -2.49
C VAL A 28 7.04 -0.64 -2.97
N VAL A 29 7.61 -1.38 -2.02
CA VAL A 29 8.27 -2.67 -2.25
C VAL A 29 7.61 -3.73 -1.38
N ARG A 30 7.48 -4.94 -1.93
CA ARG A 30 7.08 -6.11 -1.16
C ARG A 30 8.26 -7.00 -0.82
N THR A 31 8.29 -7.45 0.43
CA THR A 31 9.23 -8.46 0.91
C THR A 31 8.47 -9.58 1.61
N ALA A 32 9.02 -10.80 1.55
CA ALA A 32 8.47 -11.92 2.30
C ALA A 32 8.59 -11.65 3.81
N HIS A 33 7.55 -11.98 4.58
CA HIS A 33 7.63 -11.82 6.02
C HIS A 33 8.61 -12.89 6.59
N PRO A 34 9.65 -12.48 7.33
CA PRO A 34 10.76 -13.38 7.70
C PRO A 34 10.33 -14.54 8.61
N HIS A 35 9.22 -14.40 9.33
CA HIS A 35 8.71 -15.41 10.26
C HIS A 35 7.34 -15.98 9.87
N ASP A 36 6.75 -15.52 8.74
CA ASP A 36 5.45 -16.01 8.28
C ASP A 36 5.39 -16.05 6.75
N ARG A 37 5.60 -17.24 6.21
CA ARG A 37 5.57 -17.50 4.76
C ARG A 37 4.22 -17.20 4.08
N ARG A 38 3.14 -17.05 4.85
CA ARG A 38 1.81 -16.69 4.31
C ARG A 38 1.58 -15.19 4.26
N SER A 39 2.55 -14.40 4.74
CA SER A 39 2.45 -12.95 4.84
C SER A 39 3.56 -12.25 4.04
N SER A 40 3.23 -11.06 3.55
CA SER A 40 4.17 -10.15 2.89
C SER A 40 4.18 -8.83 3.64
N LEU A 41 5.37 -8.28 3.83
CA LEU A 41 5.59 -6.92 4.30
C LEU A 41 5.53 -5.98 3.09
N VAL A 42 4.83 -4.86 3.25
CA VAL A 42 4.76 -3.78 2.26
C VAL A 42 5.41 -2.56 2.88
N THR A 43 6.40 -1.99 2.21
CA THR A 43 7.12 -0.82 2.73
C THR A 43 7.13 0.27 1.67
N LEU A 44 6.88 1.52 2.08
CA LEU A 44 6.98 2.68 1.20
C LEU A 44 8.42 2.87 0.75
N THR A 45 8.62 3.13 -0.54
CA THR A 45 9.89 3.62 -1.05
C THR A 45 10.07 5.10 -0.68
N ALA A 46 11.24 5.68 -0.99
CA ALA A 46 11.46 7.11 -0.84
C ALA A 46 10.41 7.97 -1.58
N PRO A 47 10.14 7.75 -2.89
CA PRO A 47 9.07 8.48 -3.59
C PRO A 47 7.68 8.17 -3.01
N GLY A 48 7.39 6.93 -2.62
CA GLY A 48 6.13 6.59 -1.95
C GLY A 48 5.92 7.34 -0.64
N SER A 49 6.98 7.50 0.16
CA SER A 49 6.95 8.25 1.41
C SER A 49 6.73 9.75 1.19
N ALA A 50 7.34 10.32 0.14
CA ALA A 50 7.12 11.72 -0.22
C ALA A 50 5.68 11.96 -0.70
N LEU A 51 5.14 11.06 -1.53
CA LEU A 51 3.77 11.14 -2.00
C LEU A 51 2.76 10.96 -0.86
N ALA A 52 2.99 10.00 0.05
CA ALA A 52 2.11 9.78 1.19
C ALA A 52 2.05 11.01 2.12
N ARG A 53 3.17 11.72 2.31
CA ARG A 53 3.19 13.00 3.02
C ARG A 53 2.40 14.07 2.25
N TYR A 54 2.69 14.22 0.95
CA TYR A 54 1.96 15.17 0.11
C TYR A 54 0.45 14.94 0.17
N VAL A 55 -0.03 13.70 0.00
CA VAL A 55 -1.46 13.37 0.03
C VAL A 55 -2.07 13.58 1.41
N ARG A 56 -1.32 13.33 2.49
CA ARG A 56 -1.79 13.58 3.86
C ARG A 56 -2.02 15.07 4.11
N ASP A 57 -1.11 15.90 3.62
CA ASP A 57 -1.15 17.35 3.79
C ASP A 57 -2.08 18.01 2.76
N ALA A 58 -2.23 17.39 1.59
CA ALA A 58 -3.10 17.84 0.52
C ALA A 58 -4.54 17.41 0.77
N ARG A 59 -5.46 18.38 0.82
CA ARG A 59 -6.89 18.12 0.72
C ARG A 59 -7.28 17.94 -0.74
N VAL A 60 -7.20 16.71 -1.24
CA VAL A 60 -7.62 16.36 -2.61
C VAL A 60 -9.07 15.86 -2.59
N VAL A 61 -9.94 16.51 -3.37
CA VAL A 61 -11.29 16.00 -3.64
C VAL A 61 -11.19 15.04 -4.82
N ILE A 62 -11.38 13.75 -4.56
CA ILE A 62 -11.52 12.74 -5.61
C ILE A 62 -12.93 12.87 -6.16
N ARG A 63 -13.08 13.38 -7.40
CA ARG A 63 -14.36 13.34 -8.12
C ARG A 63 -14.42 12.05 -8.94
N SER A 64 -15.52 11.32 -8.78
CA SER A 64 -15.91 10.13 -9.56
C SER A 64 -16.27 10.49 -11.00
#